data_AF-A0A1X7SWY4-F1
#
_entry.id   AF-A0A1X7SWY4-F1
#
_cell.length_a   1.000
_cell.length_b   1.000
_cell.length_c   1.000
_cell.angle_alpha   90.00
_cell.angle_beta   90.00
_cell.angle_gamma   90.00
#
_symmetry.space_group_name_H-M   'P 1'
#
loop_
_entity.id
_entity.type
_entity.pdbx_description
1 polymer ?
#
loop_
_entity_poly.entity_id
_entity_poly.type
_entity_poly.pdbx_seq_one_letter_code
_entity_poly.pdbx_strand_id
1 'polypeptide(L)'
;MLFNYVQEAYLSGYGSVIGEFLPEAIKGDPVATEVGARKVKSVNGIQQEPPLGGDCFWQFEKVLYPLSGNAISYGDHCRIKHVLTQQYLAVTQRGHEECLTLKRIEAGGTTDPEISFKLIPDIERTDVVTKGYYIKINHIQSGMNLSVRSILHSYRNSKWFKLGLEDDKDNSRQYFQITEVKPGVIHDFYYICGVNSQLRESMQNLMVVSKSFSYPPSLDELIEVLGQFLEWFQGEGCLDRHNLKMKTFKKSQGIDLLIGFLHESESQKYKENFRYLNFEKLCDAIADVLLKFVSSAKSKSLLYLTEEKFINILLAKCISNIKFKRFLTNLASNESVAASRIVQKIDLEEMLLLLKNTRDSTFLDFMGNVCLNAGKSVQDTICKGLMAHDMSTFMQTQIKEGVIWFIHPENLVGPISSICSKETYSSNKKLCDFFIAQLKFFSQIFKGVNTEAVDLIKFGTFDEVLISIGDPDLHPLVKSAYIDYAASTYISDWVQSNGIYFYNISHTF
;
A
#
# COMPACT_ATOMS: atom_id res chain seq x y z
N MET A 1 -20.52 -16.66 6.00
CA MET A 1 -20.66 -15.30 6.58
C MET A 1 -21.91 -15.27 7.43
N LEU A 2 -21.93 -14.42 8.47
CA LEU A 2 -23.05 -14.29 9.40
C LEU A 2 -23.61 -12.87 9.32
N PHE A 3 -24.83 -12.71 8.80
CA PHE A 3 -25.49 -11.42 8.61
C PHE A 3 -26.58 -11.19 9.64
N ASN A 4 -26.47 -10.14 10.45
CA ASN A 4 -27.52 -9.73 11.36
C ASN A 4 -28.49 -8.79 10.64
N TYR A 5 -29.76 -9.19 10.53
CA TYR A 5 -30.78 -8.43 9.80
C TYR A 5 -31.20 -7.16 10.55
N VAL A 6 -31.27 -7.20 11.88
CA VAL A 6 -31.73 -6.06 12.70
C VAL A 6 -30.81 -4.85 12.57
N GLN A 7 -29.50 -5.09 12.59
CA GLN A 7 -28.48 -4.04 12.50
C GLN A 7 -27.94 -3.87 11.06
N GLU A 8 -28.43 -4.67 10.11
CA GLU A 8 -27.94 -4.75 8.74
C GLU A 8 -26.40 -4.84 8.68
N ALA A 9 -25.83 -5.79 9.42
CA ALA A 9 -24.40 -5.85 9.67
C ALA A 9 -23.84 -7.28 9.58
N TYR A 10 -22.62 -7.42 9.07
CA TYR A 10 -21.91 -8.70 9.06
C TYR A 10 -21.03 -8.86 10.29
N LEU A 11 -21.10 -10.02 10.93
CA LEU A 11 -20.15 -10.39 11.98
C LEU A 11 -18.72 -10.40 11.41
N SER A 12 -17.79 -9.75 12.10
CA SER A 12 -16.43 -9.56 11.65
C SER A 12 -15.43 -9.71 12.79
N GLY A 13 -14.29 -10.31 12.48
CA GLY A 13 -13.14 -10.37 13.37
C GLY A 13 -12.03 -9.44 12.91
N TYR A 14 -11.30 -8.88 13.85
CA TYR A 14 -10.03 -8.19 13.62
C TYR A 14 -8.94 -8.84 14.47
N GLY A 15 -7.76 -8.98 13.89
CA GLY A 15 -6.64 -9.60 14.56
C GLY A 15 -5.47 -9.81 13.62
N SER A 16 -4.37 -10.32 14.18
CA SER A 16 -3.15 -10.62 13.45
C SER A 16 -2.62 -11.99 13.82
N VAL A 17 -2.11 -12.73 12.83
CA VAL A 17 -1.33 -13.96 13.00
C VAL A 17 0.16 -13.75 12.69
N ILE A 18 0.54 -12.50 12.41
CA ILE A 18 1.84 -12.12 11.84
C ILE A 18 2.59 -11.13 12.73
N GLY A 19 1.90 -10.32 13.54
CA GLY A 19 2.50 -9.19 14.27
C GLY A 19 3.67 -9.57 15.18
N GLU A 20 3.67 -10.79 15.72
CA GLU A 20 4.76 -11.32 16.54
C GLU A 20 6.07 -11.51 15.74
N PHE A 21 5.98 -11.68 14.42
CA PHE A 21 7.06 -12.05 13.50
C PHE A 21 7.50 -10.91 12.58
N LEU A 22 7.04 -9.69 12.82
CA LEU A 22 7.50 -8.50 12.11
C LEU A 22 8.65 -7.83 12.86
N PRO A 23 9.53 -7.06 12.20
CA PRO A 23 10.47 -6.19 12.88
C PRO A 23 9.74 -5.16 13.75
N GLU A 24 10.29 -4.80 14.91
CA GLU A 24 9.66 -3.84 15.85
C GLU A 24 9.29 -2.50 15.18
N ALA A 25 10.11 -2.01 14.24
CA ALA A 25 9.84 -0.79 13.48
C ALA A 25 8.54 -0.84 12.65
N ILE A 26 8.06 -2.04 12.33
CA ILE A 26 6.87 -2.28 11.50
C ILE A 26 5.72 -2.86 12.32
N LYS A 27 6.00 -3.42 13.50
CA LYS A 27 4.99 -3.78 14.48
C LYS A 27 4.22 -2.52 14.84
N GLY A 28 2.98 -2.43 14.34
CA GLY A 28 2.04 -1.42 14.84
C GLY A 28 1.66 -1.72 16.29
N ASP A 29 0.75 -0.93 16.85
CA ASP A 29 0.22 -1.19 18.19
C ASP A 29 -0.19 -2.66 18.35
N PRO A 30 0.10 -3.29 19.51
CA PRO A 30 -0.24 -4.68 19.77
C PRO A 30 -1.68 -4.93 19.34
N VAL A 31 -1.84 -5.81 18.36
CA VAL A 31 -3.11 -6.01 17.69
C VAL A 31 -4.05 -6.67 18.69
N ALA A 32 -4.86 -5.86 19.37
CA ALA A 32 -6.00 -6.37 20.11
C ALA A 32 -6.85 -7.18 19.13
N THR A 33 -7.05 -8.45 19.46
CA THR A 33 -8.04 -9.26 18.75
C THR A 33 -9.42 -8.76 19.18
N GLU A 34 -10.23 -8.40 18.20
CA GLU A 34 -11.56 -7.85 18.43
C GLU A 34 -12.59 -8.55 17.56
N VAL A 35 -13.82 -8.62 18.06
CA VAL A 35 -14.97 -9.09 17.30
C VAL A 35 -16.06 -8.03 17.39
N GLY A 36 -16.68 -7.72 16.26
CA GLY A 36 -17.81 -6.82 16.18
C GLY A 36 -18.68 -7.13 14.98
N ALA A 37 -19.65 -6.26 14.68
CA ALA A 37 -20.40 -6.33 13.44
C ALA A 37 -20.19 -5.08 12.58
N ARG A 38 -19.93 -5.27 11.29
CA ARG A 38 -19.70 -4.18 10.33
C ARG A 38 -20.99 -3.90 9.57
N LYS A 39 -21.50 -2.68 9.74
CA LYS A 39 -22.68 -2.21 9.01
C LYS A 39 -22.45 -2.32 7.50
N VAL A 40 -23.43 -2.87 6.80
CA VAL A 40 -23.45 -2.89 5.33
C VAL A 40 -23.60 -1.46 4.84
N LYS A 41 -22.79 -1.08 3.85
CA LYS A 41 -22.96 0.21 3.20
C LYS A 41 -24.13 0.15 2.26
N SER A 42 -25.02 1.13 2.33
CA SER A 42 -26.01 1.39 1.31
C SER A 42 -25.58 2.58 0.46
N VAL A 43 -25.77 2.48 -0.86
CA VAL A 43 -25.62 3.60 -1.80
C VAL A 43 -26.94 3.72 -2.55
N ASN A 44 -27.56 4.90 -2.49
CA ASN A 44 -28.88 5.15 -3.10
C ASN A 44 -29.96 4.14 -2.68
N GLY A 45 -29.94 3.71 -1.41
CA GLY A 45 -30.90 2.73 -0.88
C GLY A 45 -30.62 1.27 -1.24
N ILE A 46 -29.61 0.98 -2.07
CA ILE A 46 -29.20 -0.38 -2.42
C ILE A 46 -28.06 -0.82 -1.50
N GLN A 47 -28.25 -1.94 -0.81
CA GLN A 47 -27.20 -2.56 0.00
C GLN A 47 -26.07 -3.04 -0.92
N GLN A 48 -24.84 -2.60 -0.64
CA GLN A 48 -23.66 -3.09 -1.34
C GLN A 48 -23.35 -4.54 -0.95
N GLU A 49 -22.68 -5.24 -1.86
CA GLU A 49 -22.21 -6.59 -1.61
C GLU A 49 -21.37 -6.70 -0.33
N PRO A 50 -21.42 -7.85 0.35
CA PRO A 50 -20.69 -8.09 1.59
C PRO A 50 -19.19 -7.77 1.45
N PRO A 51 -18.54 -7.32 2.54
CA PRO A 51 -17.10 -7.13 2.53
C PRO A 51 -16.38 -8.49 2.43
N LEU A 52 -15.97 -8.88 1.22
CA LEU A 52 -15.31 -10.17 0.97
C LEU A 52 -13.85 -10.30 1.50
N GLY A 53 -13.39 -9.45 2.43
CA GLY A 53 -11.97 -9.35 2.80
C GLY A 53 -11.43 -10.40 3.78
N GLY A 54 -12.03 -11.59 3.88
CA GLY A 54 -11.66 -12.64 4.85
C GLY A 54 -12.05 -12.35 6.31
N ASP A 55 -12.14 -11.09 6.70
CA ASP A 55 -12.49 -10.61 8.05
C ASP A 55 -13.94 -10.85 8.46
N CYS A 56 -14.80 -11.32 7.55
CA CYS A 56 -16.19 -11.70 7.82
C CYS A 56 -16.44 -13.19 7.50
N PHE A 57 -15.37 -13.95 7.23
CA PHE A 57 -15.46 -15.37 6.91
C PHE A 57 -15.32 -16.16 8.21
N TRP A 58 -16.29 -17.04 8.42
CA TRP A 58 -16.42 -17.86 9.60
C TRP A 58 -16.63 -19.30 9.15
N GLN A 59 -15.86 -20.20 9.73
CA GLN A 59 -15.97 -21.65 9.53
C GLN A 59 -16.60 -22.24 10.78
N PHE A 60 -17.63 -23.06 10.59
CA PHE A 60 -18.21 -23.84 11.68
C PHE A 60 -17.52 -25.20 11.74
N GLU A 61 -17.13 -25.61 12.93
CA GLU A 61 -16.47 -26.90 13.18
C GLU A 61 -17.22 -27.64 14.29
N LYS A 62 -17.45 -28.94 14.15
CA LYS A 62 -18.01 -29.74 15.26
C LYS A 62 -16.99 -29.80 16.40
N VAL A 63 -17.45 -29.67 17.65
CA VAL A 63 -16.59 -29.88 18.82
C VAL A 63 -16.13 -31.33 18.88
N LEU A 64 -17.06 -32.26 18.64
CA LEU A 64 -16.78 -33.70 18.55
C LEU A 64 -16.40 -34.05 17.10
N TYR A 65 -15.27 -34.73 16.93
CA TYR A 65 -14.74 -35.15 15.62
C TYR A 65 -14.65 -34.02 14.58
N PRO A 66 -13.86 -32.95 14.86
CA PRO A 66 -13.77 -31.76 14.01
C PRO A 66 -13.27 -32.06 12.58
N LEU A 67 -12.53 -33.16 12.39
CA LEU A 67 -11.98 -33.59 11.10
C LEU A 67 -12.94 -34.46 10.27
N SER A 68 -14.13 -34.78 10.78
CA SER A 68 -15.05 -35.70 10.12
C SER A 68 -15.63 -35.18 8.80
N GLY A 69 -15.63 -33.86 8.57
CA GLY A 69 -16.25 -33.24 7.40
C GLY A 69 -17.78 -33.34 7.36
N ASN A 70 -18.40 -33.90 8.40
CA ASN A 70 -19.84 -34.10 8.48
C ASN A 70 -20.58 -32.77 8.65
N ALA A 71 -21.78 -32.70 8.07
CA ALA A 71 -22.67 -31.55 8.24
C ALA A 71 -23.05 -31.34 9.71
N ILE A 72 -23.18 -30.07 10.12
CA ILE A 72 -23.54 -29.68 11.49
C ILE A 72 -25.06 -29.70 11.61
N SER A 73 -25.56 -30.42 12.62
CA SER A 73 -26.99 -30.44 12.94
C SER A 73 -27.34 -29.30 13.89
N TYR A 74 -28.60 -28.86 13.89
CA TYR A 74 -29.06 -27.92 14.91
C TYR A 74 -28.93 -28.53 16.30
N GLY A 75 -28.52 -27.71 17.29
CA GLY A 75 -28.22 -28.18 18.64
C GLY A 75 -26.85 -28.85 18.82
N ASP A 76 -26.13 -29.22 17.75
CA ASP A 76 -24.75 -29.71 17.86
C ASP A 76 -23.86 -28.64 18.52
N HIS A 77 -22.94 -29.10 19.37
CA HIS A 77 -21.87 -28.24 19.87
C HIS A 77 -20.87 -27.97 18.74
N CYS A 78 -20.68 -26.69 18.43
CA CYS A 78 -19.79 -26.22 17.39
C CYS A 78 -18.86 -25.12 17.88
N ARG A 79 -17.76 -24.95 17.15
CA ARG A 79 -16.82 -23.84 17.30
C ARG A 79 -16.96 -22.94 16.07
N ILE A 80 -16.83 -21.63 16.28
CA ILE A 80 -16.95 -20.64 15.21
C ILE A 80 -15.57 -20.03 14.97
N LYS A 81 -14.87 -20.55 13.96
CA LYS A 81 -13.50 -20.17 13.63
C LYS A 81 -13.48 -19.00 12.65
N HIS A 82 -12.80 -17.93 13.03
CA HIS A 82 -12.52 -16.81 12.16
C HIS A 82 -11.45 -17.19 11.15
N VAL A 83 -11.80 -17.15 9.86
CA VAL A 83 -10.94 -17.68 8.79
C VAL A 83 -9.67 -16.83 8.60
N LEU A 84 -9.74 -15.51 8.76
CA LEU A 84 -8.56 -14.64 8.60
C LEU A 84 -7.51 -14.86 9.68
N THR A 85 -7.92 -14.96 10.95
CA THR A 85 -6.99 -15.06 12.09
C THR A 85 -6.77 -16.49 12.57
N GLN A 86 -7.49 -17.46 12.04
CA GLN A 86 -7.48 -18.86 12.48
C GLN A 86 -7.81 -19.06 13.97
N GLN A 87 -8.38 -18.04 14.61
CA GLN A 87 -8.81 -18.02 16.01
C GLN A 87 -10.32 -18.28 16.09
N TYR A 88 -10.80 -18.64 17.28
CA TYR A 88 -12.19 -18.95 17.53
C TYR A 88 -12.87 -17.80 18.25
N LEU A 89 -14.14 -17.55 17.90
CA LEU A 89 -14.99 -16.69 18.71
C LEU A 89 -15.06 -17.26 20.13
N ALA A 90 -14.86 -16.41 21.12
CA ALA A 90 -14.84 -16.80 22.53
C ALA A 90 -15.62 -15.81 23.38
N VAL A 91 -16.24 -16.32 24.46
CA VAL A 91 -16.79 -15.52 25.55
C VAL A 91 -15.83 -15.62 26.72
N THR A 92 -15.20 -14.49 27.06
CA THR A 92 -14.26 -14.39 28.19
C THR A 92 -14.82 -13.48 29.26
N GLN A 93 -14.37 -13.65 30.51
CA GLN A 93 -14.70 -12.72 31.58
C GLN A 93 -13.60 -11.67 31.73
N ARG A 94 -13.98 -10.39 31.69
CA ARG A 94 -13.08 -9.27 32.00
C ARG A 94 -13.63 -8.52 33.21
N GLY A 95 -13.14 -8.87 34.40
CA GLY A 95 -13.74 -8.41 35.65
C GLY A 95 -15.11 -9.07 35.85
N HIS A 96 -16.16 -8.28 36.01
CA HIS A 96 -17.54 -8.78 36.16
C HIS A 96 -18.34 -8.79 34.84
N GLU A 97 -17.74 -8.38 33.72
CA GLU A 97 -18.43 -8.34 32.42
C GLU A 97 -17.97 -9.48 31.50
N GLU A 98 -18.93 -10.15 30.87
CA GLU A 98 -18.68 -11.05 29.76
C GLU A 98 -18.34 -10.25 28.50
N CYS A 99 -17.27 -10.65 27.82
CA CYS A 99 -16.74 -9.99 26.64
C CYS A 99 -16.52 -11.00 25.51
N LEU A 100 -16.83 -10.60 24.28
CA LEU A 100 -16.60 -11.42 23.09
C LEU A 100 -15.24 -11.05 22.48
N THR A 101 -14.41 -12.06 22.24
CA THR A 101 -13.07 -11.91 21.68
C THR A 101 -12.72 -13.05 20.71
N LEU A 102 -11.51 -13.01 20.13
CA LEU A 102 -10.93 -14.14 19.40
C LEU A 102 -9.85 -14.80 20.24
N LYS A 103 -9.97 -16.11 20.45
CA LYS A 103 -9.05 -16.93 21.25
C LYS A 103 -8.34 -17.98 20.36
N ARG A 104 -7.04 -18.17 20.58
CA ARG A 104 -6.28 -19.30 19.99
C ARG A 104 -6.51 -20.53 20.88
N ILE A 105 -6.69 -21.70 20.26
CA ILE A 105 -6.69 -22.98 20.98
C ILE A 105 -5.27 -23.53 20.94
N GLU A 106 -4.75 -23.98 22.08
CA GLU A 106 -3.48 -24.68 22.14
C GLU A 106 -3.59 -26.08 21.54
N ALA A 107 -2.52 -26.57 20.91
CA ALA A 107 -2.51 -27.89 20.28
C ALA A 107 -2.88 -28.98 21.32
N GLY A 108 -3.97 -29.70 21.09
CA GLY A 108 -4.48 -30.75 21.99
C GLY A 108 -5.69 -30.37 22.84
N GLY A 109 -6.10 -29.09 22.89
CA GLY A 109 -7.32 -28.66 23.58
C GLY A 109 -8.59 -29.01 22.79
N THR A 110 -9.40 -29.96 23.26
CA THR A 110 -10.59 -30.43 22.53
C THR A 110 -11.91 -29.89 23.09
N THR A 111 -11.95 -29.41 24.33
CA THR A 111 -13.17 -28.94 25.01
C THR A 111 -12.89 -27.69 25.83
N ASP A 112 -12.77 -26.56 25.16
CA ASP A 112 -12.75 -25.24 25.81
C ASP A 112 -14.20 -24.70 25.83
N PRO A 113 -14.82 -24.52 27.01
CA PRO A 113 -16.20 -24.10 27.12
C PRO A 113 -16.43 -22.67 26.63
N GLU A 114 -15.42 -21.79 26.68
CA GLU A 114 -15.52 -20.38 26.27
C GLU A 114 -15.76 -20.21 24.76
N ILE A 115 -15.45 -21.23 23.96
CA ILE A 115 -15.56 -21.22 22.50
C ILE A 115 -16.65 -22.17 21.98
N SER A 116 -17.46 -22.73 22.87
CA SER A 116 -18.48 -23.72 22.53
C SER A 116 -19.84 -23.06 22.35
N PHE A 117 -20.40 -23.20 21.16
CA PHE A 117 -21.70 -22.64 20.79
C PHE A 117 -22.63 -23.72 20.25
N LYS A 118 -23.94 -23.48 20.32
CA LYS A 118 -24.94 -24.22 19.53
C LYS A 118 -25.68 -23.27 18.59
N LEU A 119 -26.05 -23.79 17.43
CA LEU A 119 -26.87 -23.08 16.47
C LEU A 119 -28.32 -23.50 16.68
N ILE A 120 -29.20 -22.52 16.89
CA ILE A 120 -30.64 -22.73 17.13
C ILE A 120 -31.40 -22.14 15.92
N PRO A 121 -32.27 -22.90 15.25
CA PRO A 121 -33.04 -22.39 14.13
C PRO A 121 -34.14 -21.42 14.61
N ASP A 122 -34.46 -20.39 13.81
CA ASP A 122 -35.64 -19.54 14.06
C ASP A 122 -36.95 -20.30 13.76
N ILE A 123 -36.96 -21.06 12.65
CA ILE A 123 -38.07 -21.92 12.24
C ILE A 123 -37.49 -23.30 11.92
N GLU A 124 -37.85 -24.33 12.69
CA GLU A 124 -37.43 -25.70 12.41
C GLU A 124 -38.07 -26.20 11.11
N ARG A 125 -37.24 -26.52 10.11
CA ARG A 125 -37.67 -27.15 8.85
C ARG A 125 -36.80 -28.35 8.44
N THR A 126 -35.60 -28.46 8.99
CA THR A 126 -34.61 -29.51 8.72
C THR A 126 -33.72 -29.73 9.94
N ASP A 127 -33.17 -30.93 10.12
CA ASP A 127 -32.25 -31.23 11.23
C ASP A 127 -30.85 -30.61 11.02
N VAL A 128 -30.49 -30.34 9.77
CA VAL A 128 -29.15 -29.87 9.37
C VAL A 128 -29.14 -28.36 9.17
N VAL A 129 -28.05 -27.71 9.58
CA VAL A 129 -27.81 -26.29 9.37
C VAL A 129 -27.64 -26.01 7.88
N THR A 130 -28.57 -25.24 7.31
CA THR A 130 -28.64 -24.94 5.88
C THR A 130 -28.37 -23.47 5.57
N LYS A 131 -27.80 -23.21 4.39
CA LYS A 131 -27.51 -21.85 3.92
C LYS A 131 -28.78 -21.06 3.65
N GLY A 132 -28.75 -19.75 3.91
CA GLY A 132 -29.88 -18.82 3.71
C GLY A 132 -30.86 -18.76 4.89
N TYR A 133 -30.74 -19.67 5.86
CA TYR A 133 -31.62 -19.71 7.04
C TYR A 133 -31.12 -18.79 8.16
N TYR A 134 -32.07 -18.40 9.00
CA TYR A 134 -31.85 -17.58 10.19
C TYR A 134 -31.63 -18.46 11.41
N ILE A 135 -30.60 -18.10 12.17
CA ILE A 135 -30.20 -18.82 13.39
C ILE A 135 -29.97 -17.85 14.55
N LYS A 136 -30.22 -18.34 15.76
CA LYS A 136 -29.63 -17.81 16.99
C LYS A 136 -28.35 -18.58 17.28
N ILE A 137 -27.35 -17.87 17.79
CA ILE A 137 -26.06 -18.46 18.19
C ILE A 137 -26.02 -18.38 19.71
N ASN A 138 -26.09 -19.53 20.38
CA ASN A 138 -26.14 -19.62 21.83
C ASN A 138 -24.81 -20.11 22.37
N HIS A 139 -24.25 -19.39 23.34
CA HIS A 139 -23.05 -19.79 24.05
C HIS A 139 -23.40 -20.85 25.09
N ILE A 140 -22.75 -22.02 25.03
CA ILE A 140 -23.13 -23.18 25.85
C ILE A 140 -22.96 -22.92 27.34
N GLN A 141 -21.84 -22.31 27.75
CA GLN A 141 -21.53 -22.15 29.18
C GLN A 141 -22.39 -21.09 29.86
N SER A 142 -22.57 -19.91 29.24
CA SER A 142 -23.40 -18.86 29.84
C SER A 142 -24.89 -19.04 29.54
N GLY A 143 -25.25 -19.87 28.56
CA GLY A 143 -26.62 -20.05 28.10
C GLY A 143 -27.20 -18.84 27.36
N MET A 144 -26.39 -17.80 27.14
CA MET A 144 -26.83 -16.55 26.50
C MET A 144 -26.64 -16.58 24.98
N ASN A 145 -27.45 -15.77 24.29
CA ASN A 145 -27.41 -15.64 22.84
C ASN A 145 -26.52 -14.48 22.40
N LEU A 146 -25.79 -14.68 21.32
CA LEU A 146 -25.00 -13.63 20.67
C LEU A 146 -25.93 -12.52 20.16
N SER A 147 -25.62 -11.27 20.52
CA SER A 147 -26.36 -10.10 20.07
C SER A 147 -25.46 -9.03 19.45
N VAL A 148 -26.03 -8.23 18.55
CA VAL A 148 -25.38 -7.02 18.02
C VAL A 148 -25.98 -5.79 18.68
N ARG A 149 -25.19 -5.10 19.50
CA ARG A 149 -25.62 -3.88 20.21
C ARG A 149 -25.60 -2.69 19.25
N SER A 150 -26.53 -1.76 19.43
CA SER A 150 -26.60 -0.51 18.65
C SER A 150 -25.47 0.49 18.96
N ILE A 151 -24.58 0.15 19.89
CA ILE A 151 -23.43 0.98 20.27
C ILE A 151 -22.38 0.89 19.18
N LEU A 152 -22.19 2.01 18.48
CA LEU A 152 -21.18 2.17 17.45
C LEU A 152 -19.86 2.60 18.08
N HIS A 153 -18.81 1.78 17.93
CA HIS A 153 -17.46 2.17 18.29
C HIS A 153 -16.65 2.49 17.03
N SER A 154 -15.84 3.55 17.11
CA SER A 154 -14.83 3.83 16.09
C SER A 154 -13.58 3.04 16.45
N TYR A 155 -13.18 2.12 15.59
CA TYR A 155 -11.93 1.38 15.73
C TYR A 155 -11.13 1.47 14.43
N ARG A 156 -9.89 1.99 14.51
CA ARG A 156 -8.97 2.16 13.37
C ARG A 156 -9.67 2.70 12.11
N ASN A 157 -10.40 3.81 12.26
CA ASN A 157 -11.15 4.50 11.20
C ASN A 157 -12.30 3.70 10.55
N SER A 158 -12.74 2.63 11.21
CA SER A 158 -13.93 1.86 10.85
C SER A 158 -14.96 1.94 11.96
N LYS A 159 -16.23 2.06 11.58
CA LYS A 159 -17.37 2.02 12.50
C LYS A 159 -17.85 0.58 12.65
N TRP A 160 -17.86 0.08 13.87
CA TRP A 160 -18.25 -1.28 14.22
C TRP A 160 -19.35 -1.22 15.29
N PHE A 161 -20.28 -2.17 15.24
CA PHE A 161 -21.19 -2.41 16.33
C PHE A 161 -20.53 -3.36 17.33
N LYS A 162 -20.63 -3.03 18.62
CA LYS A 162 -20.16 -3.90 19.70
C LYS A 162 -21.06 -5.13 19.78
N LEU A 163 -20.46 -6.30 20.00
CA LEU A 163 -21.23 -7.51 20.28
C LEU A 163 -21.55 -7.63 21.77
N GLY A 164 -22.63 -8.32 22.07
CA GLY A 164 -23.06 -8.64 23.41
C GLY A 164 -23.60 -10.06 23.51
N LEU A 165 -24.02 -10.38 24.74
CA LEU A 165 -24.79 -11.56 25.07
C LEU A 165 -26.11 -11.11 25.69
N GLU A 166 -27.21 -11.76 25.33
CA GLU A 166 -28.57 -11.49 25.78
C GLU A 166 -29.30 -12.80 26.15
N ASP A 167 -30.19 -12.75 27.13
CA ASP A 167 -31.03 -13.90 27.50
C ASP A 167 -32.19 -14.04 26.50
N ASP A 168 -32.71 -15.26 26.31
CA ASP A 168 -33.89 -15.50 25.46
C ASP A 168 -35.14 -14.75 25.97
N LYS A 169 -35.17 -14.41 27.27
CA LYS A 169 -36.24 -13.63 27.89
C LYS A 169 -36.31 -12.18 27.41
N ASP A 170 -35.24 -11.64 26.84
CA ASP A 170 -35.19 -10.26 26.37
C ASP A 170 -35.98 -10.05 25.06
N ASN A 171 -36.62 -11.09 24.53
CA ASN A 171 -37.43 -11.07 23.29
C ASN A 171 -36.69 -10.45 22.09
N SER A 172 -35.35 -10.46 22.14
CA SER A 172 -34.54 -9.78 21.15
C SER A 172 -34.54 -10.59 19.85
N ARG A 173 -34.96 -9.95 18.75
CA ARG A 173 -34.99 -10.55 17.41
C ARG A 173 -33.58 -10.64 16.78
N GLN A 174 -32.59 -11.03 17.57
CA GLN A 174 -31.18 -11.06 17.18
C GLN A 174 -30.86 -12.36 16.43
N TYR A 175 -31.18 -12.36 15.14
CA TYR A 175 -30.95 -13.50 14.26
C TYR A 175 -29.82 -13.22 13.27
N PHE A 176 -29.03 -14.27 12.99
CA PHE A 176 -28.00 -14.26 11.97
C PHE A 176 -28.41 -15.13 10.80
N GLN A 177 -28.39 -14.58 9.59
CA GLN A 177 -28.51 -15.34 8.37
C GLN A 177 -27.16 -15.91 7.97
N ILE A 178 -27.11 -17.22 7.69
CA ILE A 178 -25.90 -17.87 7.18
C ILE A 178 -25.83 -17.64 5.67
N THR A 179 -24.84 -16.86 5.22
CA THR A 179 -24.56 -16.67 3.79
C THR A 179 -23.33 -17.47 3.38
N GLU A 180 -23.45 -18.24 2.29
CA GLU A 180 -22.34 -18.99 1.70
C GLU A 180 -21.32 -18.06 1.05
N VAL A 181 -20.03 -18.38 1.18
CA VAL A 181 -18.96 -17.75 0.41
C VAL A 181 -18.63 -18.66 -0.76
N LYS A 182 -18.60 -18.11 -1.98
CA LYS A 182 -18.32 -18.90 -3.19
C LYS A 182 -16.96 -19.62 -3.07
N PRO A 183 -16.85 -20.89 -3.47
CA PRO A 183 -15.60 -21.66 -3.37
C PRO A 183 -14.38 -20.96 -3.99
N GLY A 184 -14.55 -20.32 -5.16
CA GLY A 184 -13.45 -19.59 -5.81
C GLY A 184 -12.86 -18.45 -4.96
N VAL A 185 -13.67 -17.78 -4.14
CA VAL A 185 -13.21 -16.74 -3.21
C VAL A 185 -12.43 -17.34 -2.05
N ILE A 186 -12.88 -18.50 -1.55
CA ILE A 186 -12.19 -19.24 -0.49
C ILE A 186 -10.85 -19.78 -0.98
N HIS A 187 -10.77 -20.31 -2.21
CA HIS A 187 -9.51 -20.73 -2.82
C HIS A 187 -8.52 -19.58 -2.95
N ASP A 188 -8.96 -18.42 -3.46
CA ASP A 188 -8.10 -17.25 -3.57
C ASP A 188 -7.59 -16.78 -2.19
N PHE A 189 -8.45 -16.85 -1.18
CA PHE A 189 -8.09 -16.54 0.20
C PHE A 189 -7.02 -17.49 0.75
N TYR A 190 -7.21 -18.81 0.62
CA TYR A 190 -6.25 -19.79 1.13
C TYR A 190 -4.91 -19.74 0.39
N TYR A 191 -4.91 -19.44 -0.92
CA TYR A 191 -3.68 -19.22 -1.67
C TYR A 191 -2.85 -18.06 -1.06
N ILE A 192 -3.50 -16.93 -0.77
CA ILE A 192 -2.87 -15.80 -0.08
C ILE A 192 -2.36 -16.20 1.32
N CYS A 193 -3.13 -16.99 2.08
CA CYS A 193 -2.67 -17.50 3.37
C CYS A 193 -1.45 -18.42 3.26
N GLY A 194 -1.36 -19.23 2.21
CA GLY A 194 -0.19 -20.06 1.92
C GLY A 194 1.06 -19.21 1.68
N VAL A 195 0.97 -18.22 0.79
CA VAL A 195 2.06 -17.26 0.52
C VAL A 195 2.47 -16.51 1.80
N ASN A 196 1.50 -16.03 2.58
CA ASN A 196 1.79 -15.34 3.84
C ASN A 196 2.44 -16.27 4.89
N SER A 197 2.11 -17.56 4.88
CA SER A 197 2.72 -18.54 5.77
C SER A 197 4.20 -18.75 5.42
N GLN A 198 4.52 -18.87 4.13
CA GLN A 198 5.90 -18.99 3.65
C GLN A 198 6.73 -17.73 3.96
N LEU A 199 6.16 -16.54 3.70
CA LEU A 199 6.77 -15.26 4.05
C LEU A 199 7.05 -15.16 5.55
N ARG A 200 6.08 -15.55 6.38
CA ARG A 200 6.21 -15.53 7.84
C ARG A 200 7.29 -16.49 8.32
N GLU A 201 7.30 -17.73 7.85
CA GLU A 201 8.31 -18.72 8.22
C GLU A 201 9.71 -18.28 7.80
N SER A 202 9.86 -17.76 6.58
CA SER A 202 11.12 -17.22 6.08
C SER A 202 11.61 -16.03 6.93
N MET A 203 10.70 -15.14 7.33
CA MET A 203 11.02 -14.01 8.22
C MET A 203 11.45 -14.48 9.61
N GLN A 204 10.74 -15.44 10.20
CA GLN A 204 11.11 -16.04 11.48
C GLN A 204 12.52 -16.65 11.42
N ASN A 205 12.80 -17.43 10.37
CA ASN A 205 14.10 -18.04 10.19
C ASN A 205 15.21 -16.99 10.05
N LEU A 206 14.96 -15.90 9.29
CA LEU A 206 15.90 -14.78 9.23
C LEU A 206 16.14 -14.13 10.60
N MET A 207 15.09 -13.86 11.36
CA MET A 207 15.19 -13.25 12.69
C MET A 207 15.91 -14.15 13.70
N VAL A 208 15.68 -15.47 13.68
CA VAL A 208 16.35 -16.42 14.58
C VAL A 208 17.84 -16.53 14.23
N VAL A 209 18.18 -16.56 12.95
CA VAL A 209 19.57 -16.56 12.49
C VAL A 209 20.29 -15.27 12.90
N SER A 210 19.62 -14.11 12.79
CA SER A 210 20.20 -12.81 13.18
C SER A 210 20.67 -12.75 14.64
N LYS A 211 20.14 -13.64 15.48
CA LYS A 211 20.45 -13.79 16.91
C LYS A 211 21.49 -14.88 17.19
N SER A 212 21.73 -15.81 16.28
CA SER A 212 22.52 -17.03 16.54
C SER A 212 23.85 -17.14 15.80
N PHE A 213 24.29 -16.10 15.06
CA PHE A 213 25.51 -16.13 14.21
C PHE A 213 25.57 -17.33 13.23
N SER A 214 24.43 -17.99 12.98
CA SER A 214 24.31 -19.11 12.07
C SER A 214 24.19 -18.63 10.63
N TYR A 215 24.31 -19.54 9.66
CA TYR A 215 24.09 -19.19 8.26
C TYR A 215 22.60 -18.95 7.99
N PRO A 216 22.21 -17.82 7.35
CA PRO A 216 20.80 -17.60 7.00
C PRO A 216 20.25 -18.67 6.05
N PRO A 217 18.92 -18.92 6.05
CA PRO A 217 18.29 -19.78 5.04
C PRO A 217 18.50 -19.20 3.62
N SER A 218 18.41 -20.06 2.60
CA SER A 218 18.29 -19.57 1.23
C SER A 218 16.99 -18.78 1.05
N LEU A 219 17.02 -17.75 0.20
CA LEU A 219 15.87 -16.94 -0.18
C LEU A 219 15.30 -17.34 -1.55
N ASP A 220 15.92 -18.29 -2.25
CA ASP A 220 15.56 -18.64 -3.63
C ASP A 220 14.13 -19.16 -3.72
N GLU A 221 13.73 -20.02 -2.78
CA GLU A 221 12.36 -20.54 -2.67
C GLU A 221 11.35 -19.40 -2.44
N LEU A 222 11.71 -18.42 -1.61
CA LEU A 222 10.85 -17.28 -1.35
C LEU A 222 10.68 -16.40 -2.60
N ILE A 223 11.76 -16.18 -3.34
CA ILE A 223 11.75 -15.45 -4.62
C ILE A 223 10.86 -16.18 -5.63
N GLU A 224 10.97 -17.51 -5.73
CA GLU A 224 10.11 -18.32 -6.59
C GLU A 224 8.64 -18.21 -6.19
N VAL A 225 8.32 -18.31 -4.90
CA VAL A 225 6.95 -18.15 -4.38
C VAL A 225 6.38 -16.77 -4.70
N LEU A 226 7.19 -15.70 -4.60
CA LEU A 226 6.76 -14.36 -4.99
C LEU A 226 6.55 -14.22 -6.51
N GLY A 227 7.37 -14.89 -7.32
CA GLY A 227 7.17 -14.97 -8.77
C GLY A 227 5.85 -15.65 -9.14
N GLN A 228 5.58 -16.83 -8.57
CA GLN A 228 4.32 -17.54 -8.76
C GLN A 228 3.13 -16.74 -8.25
N PHE A 229 3.28 -16.08 -7.10
CA PHE A 229 2.25 -15.18 -6.56
C PHE A 229 1.97 -14.04 -7.52
N LEU A 230 3.00 -13.40 -8.08
CA LEU A 230 2.85 -12.31 -9.05
C LEU A 230 2.09 -12.77 -10.30
N GLU A 231 2.45 -13.91 -10.88
CA GLU A 231 1.76 -14.49 -12.04
C GLU A 231 0.29 -14.77 -11.73
N TRP A 232 0.01 -15.43 -10.61
CA TRP A 232 -1.36 -15.70 -10.15
C TRP A 232 -2.16 -14.42 -9.85
N PHE A 233 -1.48 -13.39 -9.35
CA PHE A 233 -2.08 -12.09 -9.03
C PHE A 233 -2.38 -11.28 -10.30
N GLN A 234 -1.58 -11.48 -11.36
CA GLN A 234 -1.76 -10.90 -12.69
C GLN A 234 -2.76 -11.65 -13.56
N GLY A 235 -2.97 -12.95 -13.32
CA GLY A 235 -3.80 -13.83 -14.14
C GLY A 235 -5.19 -13.28 -14.45
N GLU A 236 -5.73 -13.67 -15.60
CA GLU A 236 -7.00 -13.18 -16.14
C GLU A 236 -8.15 -13.34 -15.14
N GLY A 237 -8.89 -12.25 -14.92
CA GLY A 237 -10.04 -12.21 -14.04
C GLY A 237 -10.71 -10.85 -14.10
N CYS A 238 -11.98 -10.78 -13.68
CA CYS A 238 -12.68 -9.50 -13.59
C CYS A 238 -12.03 -8.60 -12.52
N LEU A 239 -12.17 -7.28 -12.71
CA LEU A 239 -11.61 -6.25 -11.82
C LEU A 239 -12.02 -6.46 -10.34
N ASP A 240 -13.23 -6.97 -10.10
CA ASP A 240 -13.75 -7.23 -8.75
C ASP A 240 -13.00 -8.35 -8.03
N ARG A 241 -12.65 -9.43 -8.74
CA ARG A 241 -11.86 -10.53 -8.18
C ARG A 241 -10.43 -10.07 -7.87
N HIS A 242 -9.84 -9.21 -8.72
CA HIS A 242 -8.54 -8.62 -8.44
C HIS A 242 -8.58 -7.73 -7.18
N ASN A 243 -9.53 -6.80 -7.10
CA ASN A 243 -9.75 -5.93 -5.93
C ASN A 243 -9.91 -6.73 -4.62
N LEU A 244 -10.57 -7.89 -4.71
CA LEU A 244 -10.74 -8.82 -3.62
C LEU A 244 -9.41 -9.43 -3.16
N LYS A 245 -8.61 -9.99 -4.09
CA LYS A 245 -7.27 -10.52 -3.79
C LYS A 245 -6.41 -9.47 -3.06
N MET A 246 -6.42 -8.23 -3.54
CA MET A 246 -5.69 -7.11 -2.93
C MET A 246 -6.14 -6.79 -1.50
N LYS A 247 -7.47 -6.71 -1.30
CA LYS A 247 -8.05 -6.43 0.01
C LYS A 247 -7.71 -7.54 1.01
N THR A 248 -7.75 -8.80 0.56
CA THR A 248 -7.36 -9.95 1.34
C THR A 248 -5.88 -9.90 1.70
N PHE A 249 -4.97 -9.72 0.73
CA PHE A 249 -3.53 -9.64 0.96
C PHE A 249 -3.14 -8.52 1.94
N LYS A 250 -3.79 -7.35 1.84
CA LYS A 250 -3.64 -6.26 2.81
C LYS A 250 -4.13 -6.67 4.20
N LYS A 251 -5.33 -7.24 4.32
CA LYS A 251 -5.94 -7.58 5.62
C LYS A 251 -5.24 -8.76 6.31
N SER A 252 -4.70 -9.69 5.54
CA SER A 252 -3.87 -10.77 6.03
C SER A 252 -2.43 -10.33 6.31
N GLN A 253 -2.12 -9.03 6.23
CA GLN A 253 -0.82 -8.44 6.52
C GLN A 253 0.33 -8.99 5.66
N GLY A 254 0.02 -9.42 4.44
CA GLY A 254 1.05 -9.82 3.49
C GLY A 254 1.96 -8.66 3.12
N ILE A 255 1.40 -7.45 2.99
CA ILE A 255 2.16 -6.22 2.74
C ILE A 255 3.13 -5.92 3.89
N ASP A 256 2.70 -6.04 5.15
CA ASP A 256 3.57 -5.81 6.31
C ASP A 256 4.77 -6.77 6.29
N LEU A 257 4.56 -8.04 5.92
CA LEU A 257 5.64 -9.02 5.76
C LEU A 257 6.64 -8.63 4.67
N LEU A 258 6.15 -8.24 3.48
CA LEU A 258 7.00 -7.78 2.39
C LEU A 258 7.87 -6.60 2.82
N ILE A 259 7.28 -5.61 3.48
CA ILE A 259 8.02 -4.43 3.98
C ILE A 259 8.97 -4.83 5.11
N GLY A 260 8.62 -5.85 5.91
CA GLY A 260 9.51 -6.50 6.87
C GLY A 260 10.83 -6.95 6.25
N PHE A 261 10.78 -7.62 5.10
CA PHE A 261 12.01 -8.07 4.40
C PHE A 261 12.84 -6.89 3.91
N LEU A 262 12.19 -5.82 3.44
CA LEU A 262 12.89 -4.61 3.00
C LEU A 262 13.62 -3.95 4.17
N HIS A 263 12.99 -3.87 5.35
CA HIS A 263 13.64 -3.36 6.54
C HIS A 263 14.84 -4.21 6.96
N GLU A 264 14.69 -5.53 7.04
CA GLU A 264 15.79 -6.42 7.45
C GLU A 264 16.97 -6.39 6.48
N SER A 265 16.71 -6.18 5.18
CA SER A 265 17.77 -6.09 4.18
C SER A 265 18.68 -4.86 4.34
N GLU A 266 18.28 -3.85 5.13
CA GLU A 266 19.14 -2.71 5.47
C GLU A 266 20.07 -2.97 6.67
N SER A 267 19.84 -4.05 7.41
CA SER A 267 20.66 -4.41 8.57
C SER A 267 22.10 -4.69 8.16
N GLN A 268 23.03 -4.01 8.82
CA GLN A 268 24.48 -4.04 8.55
C GLN A 268 25.05 -5.47 8.58
N LYS A 269 24.44 -6.36 9.39
CA LYS A 269 24.78 -7.80 9.49
C LYS A 269 24.69 -8.57 8.17
N TYR A 270 23.86 -8.12 7.23
CA TYR A 270 23.66 -8.80 5.95
C TYR A 270 24.41 -8.15 4.78
N LYS A 271 24.86 -6.90 4.93
CA LYS A 271 25.64 -6.17 3.89
C LYS A 271 27.07 -6.69 3.73
N GLU A 272 27.63 -7.33 4.76
CA GLU A 272 29.03 -7.80 4.76
C GLU A 272 29.21 -9.23 4.21
N ASN A 273 28.12 -9.97 3.98
CA ASN A 273 28.18 -11.34 3.48
C ASN A 273 27.88 -11.41 1.97
N PHE A 274 28.47 -12.39 1.25
CA PHE A 274 28.27 -12.76 -0.18
C PHE A 274 26.79 -12.97 -0.63
N ARG A 275 25.82 -12.69 0.24
CA ARG A 275 24.38 -12.92 0.09
C ARG A 275 23.58 -11.64 -0.18
N TYR A 276 24.25 -10.49 -0.31
CA TYR A 276 23.63 -9.23 -0.77
C TYR A 276 22.85 -9.42 -2.08
N LEU A 277 23.38 -10.21 -3.03
CA LEU A 277 22.75 -10.46 -4.33
C LEU A 277 21.39 -11.18 -4.23
N ASN A 278 21.22 -12.10 -3.27
CA ASN A 278 19.93 -12.78 -3.07
C ASN A 278 18.90 -11.87 -2.40
N PHE A 279 19.34 -10.96 -1.53
CA PHE A 279 18.47 -9.93 -0.98
C PHE A 279 18.05 -8.89 -2.02
N GLU A 280 18.92 -8.50 -2.95
CA GLU A 280 18.56 -7.63 -4.06
C GLU A 280 17.49 -8.27 -4.96
N LYS A 281 17.67 -9.55 -5.34
CA LYS A 281 16.66 -10.30 -6.09
C LYS A 281 15.32 -10.38 -5.35
N LEU A 282 15.36 -10.58 -4.03
CA LEU A 282 14.16 -10.57 -3.21
C LEU A 282 13.50 -9.19 -3.19
N CYS A 283 14.28 -8.11 -3.02
CA CYS A 283 13.79 -6.73 -3.08
C CYS A 283 13.11 -6.44 -4.42
N ASP A 284 13.69 -6.93 -5.51
CA ASP A 284 13.15 -6.82 -6.85
C ASP A 284 11.80 -7.55 -7.00
N ALA A 285 11.72 -8.80 -6.51
CA ALA A 285 10.47 -9.56 -6.52
C ALA A 285 9.39 -8.88 -5.68
N ILE A 286 9.75 -8.35 -4.50
CA ILE A 286 8.86 -7.55 -3.65
C ILE A 286 8.37 -6.31 -4.40
N ALA A 287 9.26 -5.57 -5.06
CA ALA A 287 8.92 -4.37 -5.80
C ALA A 287 7.93 -4.66 -6.94
N ASP A 288 8.09 -5.78 -7.65
CA ASP A 288 7.17 -6.17 -8.72
C ASP A 288 5.77 -6.53 -8.20
N VAL A 289 5.68 -7.22 -7.05
CA VAL A 289 4.41 -7.49 -6.36
C VAL A 289 3.73 -6.19 -5.90
N LEU A 290 4.49 -5.29 -5.25
CA LEU A 290 3.97 -4.01 -4.77
C LEU A 290 3.55 -3.08 -5.90
N LEU A 291 4.30 -3.06 -7.02
CA LEU A 291 3.95 -2.29 -8.21
C LEU A 291 2.63 -2.77 -8.81
N LYS A 292 2.43 -4.09 -8.89
CA LYS A 292 1.16 -4.64 -9.36
C LYS A 292 0.01 -4.30 -8.42
N PHE A 293 0.28 -4.28 -7.10
CA PHE A 293 -0.69 -3.83 -6.12
C PHE A 293 -1.09 -2.36 -6.34
N VAL A 294 -0.16 -1.45 -6.61
CA VAL A 294 -0.50 -0.02 -6.79
C VAL A 294 -1.28 0.25 -8.07
N SER A 295 -0.99 -0.50 -9.14
CA SER A 295 -1.58 -0.28 -10.47
C SER A 295 -3.10 -0.47 -10.53
N SER A 296 -3.70 -1.18 -9.58
CA SER A 296 -5.13 -1.52 -9.59
C SER A 296 -5.85 -1.16 -8.28
N ALA A 297 -5.15 -0.55 -7.31
CA ALA A 297 -5.68 -0.34 -5.98
C ALA A 297 -6.61 0.87 -5.90
N LYS A 298 -7.66 0.75 -5.08
CA LYS A 298 -8.45 1.91 -4.65
C LYS A 298 -7.62 2.80 -3.70
N SER A 299 -7.88 4.10 -3.73
CA SER A 299 -7.29 5.13 -2.86
C SER A 299 -6.98 4.69 -1.41
N LYS A 300 -7.97 4.14 -0.68
CA LYS A 300 -7.76 3.67 0.72
C LYS A 300 -6.73 2.54 0.89
N SER A 301 -6.51 1.74 -0.15
CA SER A 301 -5.48 0.70 -0.15
C SER A 301 -4.11 1.30 -0.50
N LEU A 302 -4.07 2.34 -1.33
CA LEU A 302 -2.85 3.09 -1.64
C LEU A 302 -2.34 3.87 -0.42
N LEU A 303 -3.23 4.57 0.27
CA LEU A 303 -2.88 5.36 1.47
C LEU A 303 -2.32 4.51 2.62
N TYR A 304 -2.62 3.22 2.65
CA TYR A 304 -2.05 2.30 3.62
C TYR A 304 -0.53 2.12 3.45
N LEU A 305 -0.02 2.16 2.21
CA LEU A 305 1.42 2.08 1.92
C LEU A 305 2.17 3.36 2.33
N THR A 306 1.44 4.44 2.60
CA THR A 306 1.99 5.73 3.07
C THR A 306 1.88 5.92 4.57
N GLU A 307 1.52 4.88 5.32
CA GLU A 307 1.63 4.91 6.78
C GLU A 307 3.10 5.11 7.19
N GLU A 308 3.31 5.83 8.28
CA GLU A 308 4.64 6.26 8.74
C GLU A 308 5.61 5.08 8.93
N LYS A 309 5.10 3.97 9.45
CA LYS A 309 5.84 2.72 9.65
C LYS A 309 6.36 2.05 8.37
N PHE A 310 5.89 2.49 7.20
CA PHE A 310 6.24 1.89 5.90
C PHE A 310 7.01 2.85 5.01
N ILE A 311 6.57 4.11 4.95
CA ILE A 311 7.03 5.06 3.94
C ILE A 311 8.55 5.30 4.00
N ASN A 312 9.13 5.37 5.20
CA ASN A 312 10.57 5.58 5.37
C ASN A 312 11.39 4.40 4.81
N ILE A 313 10.92 3.16 5.02
CA ILE A 313 11.58 1.96 4.51
C ILE A 313 11.52 1.94 2.97
N LEU A 314 10.35 2.28 2.41
CA LEU A 314 10.15 2.33 0.97
C LEU A 314 11.00 3.43 0.31
N LEU A 315 11.13 4.59 0.95
CA LEU A 315 11.98 5.69 0.49
C LEU A 315 13.47 5.31 0.54
N ALA A 316 13.94 4.65 1.61
CA ALA A 316 15.32 4.16 1.68
C ALA A 316 15.65 3.21 0.50
N LYS A 317 14.70 2.33 0.12
CA LYS A 317 14.86 1.45 -1.05
C LYS A 317 14.74 2.17 -2.39
N CYS A 318 14.02 3.29 -2.45
CA CYS A 318 13.92 4.11 -3.64
C CYS A 318 15.30 4.60 -4.11
N ILE A 319 16.18 4.94 -3.18
CA ILE A 319 17.52 5.47 -3.47
C ILE A 319 18.35 4.49 -4.31
N SER A 320 18.38 3.21 -3.93
CA SER A 320 19.24 2.20 -4.54
C SER A 320 18.58 1.34 -5.61
N ASN A 321 17.24 1.31 -5.69
CA ASN A 321 16.52 0.37 -6.56
C ASN A 321 15.49 1.06 -7.47
N ILE A 322 15.68 0.90 -8.79
CA ILE A 322 14.83 1.51 -9.83
C ILE A 322 13.38 1.01 -9.82
N LYS A 323 13.12 -0.24 -9.42
CA LYS A 323 11.75 -0.76 -9.33
C LYS A 323 10.97 -0.07 -8.21
N PHE A 324 11.63 0.27 -7.10
CA PHE A 324 11.01 1.05 -6.03
C PHE A 324 10.74 2.49 -6.44
N LYS A 325 11.63 3.13 -7.21
CA LYS A 325 11.36 4.44 -7.85
C LYS A 325 10.08 4.39 -8.68
N ARG A 326 9.94 3.37 -9.54
CA ARG A 326 8.75 3.16 -10.37
C ARG A 326 7.49 2.91 -9.53
N PHE A 327 7.60 2.09 -8.48
CA PHE A 327 6.49 1.83 -7.55
C PHE A 327 6.00 3.10 -6.84
N LEU A 328 6.90 3.90 -6.26
CA LEU A 328 6.51 5.14 -5.57
C LEU A 328 6.00 6.21 -6.54
N THR A 329 6.56 6.28 -7.76
CA THR A 329 6.03 7.14 -8.83
C THR A 329 4.58 6.79 -9.17
N ASN A 330 4.27 5.49 -9.36
CA ASN A 330 2.91 5.04 -9.61
C ASN A 330 1.99 5.29 -8.41
N LEU A 331 2.51 5.15 -7.19
CA LEU A 331 1.73 5.42 -5.98
C LEU A 331 1.33 6.89 -5.89
N ALA A 332 2.27 7.80 -6.16
CA ALA A 332 2.02 9.24 -6.21
C ALA A 332 1.06 9.62 -7.34
N SER A 333 1.22 9.02 -8.52
CA SER A 333 0.37 9.30 -9.69
C SER A 333 -1.08 8.85 -9.50
N ASN A 334 -1.31 7.78 -8.75
CA ASN A 334 -2.64 7.23 -8.53
C ASN A 334 -3.39 7.90 -7.36
N GLU A 335 -2.70 8.60 -6.46
CA GLU A 335 -3.30 9.21 -5.27
C GLU A 335 -2.50 10.44 -4.77
N SER A 336 -3.05 11.65 -4.95
CA SER A 336 -2.36 12.91 -4.61
C SER A 336 -2.03 13.06 -3.12
N VAL A 337 -2.86 12.51 -2.23
CA VAL A 337 -2.58 12.49 -0.79
C VAL A 337 -1.38 11.58 -0.50
N ALA A 338 -1.21 10.49 -1.25
CA ALA A 338 -0.02 9.66 -1.15
C ALA A 338 1.22 10.42 -1.62
N ALA A 339 1.13 11.13 -2.76
CA ALA A 339 2.20 11.99 -3.25
C ALA A 339 2.63 13.03 -2.19
N SER A 340 1.67 13.70 -1.56
CA SER A 340 1.93 14.67 -0.49
C SER A 340 2.66 14.06 0.70
N ARG A 341 2.25 12.87 1.16
CA ARG A 341 2.90 12.15 2.26
C ARG A 341 4.30 11.67 1.91
N ILE A 342 4.51 11.24 0.66
CA ILE A 342 5.83 10.87 0.15
C ILE A 342 6.75 12.07 0.28
N VAL A 343 6.40 13.23 -0.31
CA VAL A 343 7.25 14.44 -0.26
C VAL A 343 7.58 14.88 1.16
N GLN A 344 6.60 14.91 2.06
CA GLN A 344 6.81 15.32 3.45
C GLN A 344 7.83 14.47 4.21
N LYS A 345 8.10 13.24 3.74
CA LYS A 345 9.03 12.31 4.37
C LYS A 345 10.37 12.23 3.65
N ILE A 346 10.56 12.93 2.54
CA ILE A 346 11.83 12.90 1.84
C ILE A 346 12.81 13.89 2.48
N ASP A 347 14.01 13.41 2.80
CA ASP A 347 15.11 14.24 3.26
C ASP A 347 15.78 14.93 2.06
N LEU A 348 15.51 16.23 1.89
CA LEU A 348 16.03 17.02 0.77
C LEU A 348 17.57 17.12 0.79
N GLU A 349 18.20 17.13 1.96
CA GLU A 349 19.66 17.26 2.07
C GLU A 349 20.36 15.98 1.63
N GLU A 350 19.91 14.83 2.14
CA GLU A 350 20.43 13.50 1.74
C GLU A 350 20.27 13.27 0.23
N MET A 351 19.12 13.68 -0.31
CA MET A 351 18.85 13.60 -1.74
C MET A 351 19.79 14.43 -2.60
N LEU A 352 20.01 15.70 -2.23
CA LEU A 352 20.89 16.58 -2.98
C LEU A 352 22.33 16.06 -2.94
N LEU A 353 22.76 15.54 -1.80
CA LEU A 353 24.06 14.87 -1.68
C LEU A 353 24.16 13.64 -2.59
N LEU A 354 23.11 12.80 -2.65
CA LEU A 354 23.05 11.65 -3.55
C LEU A 354 23.14 12.09 -5.02
N LEU A 355 22.37 13.09 -5.43
CA LEU A 355 22.36 13.61 -6.80
C LEU A 355 23.72 14.18 -7.19
N LYS A 356 24.38 14.92 -6.28
CA LYS A 356 25.71 15.49 -6.48
C LYS A 356 26.75 14.41 -6.75
N ASN A 357 26.66 13.30 -6.03
CA ASN A 357 27.61 12.20 -6.12
C ASN A 357 27.34 11.26 -7.30
N THR A 358 26.07 10.97 -7.60
CA THR A 358 25.69 9.90 -8.53
C THR A 358 25.28 10.39 -9.92
N ARG A 359 24.75 11.63 -10.01
CA ARG A 359 24.03 12.17 -11.18
C ARG A 359 22.97 11.21 -11.71
N ASP A 360 22.14 10.69 -10.82
CA ASP A 360 21.09 9.73 -11.16
C ASP A 360 19.85 10.42 -11.77
N SER A 361 19.70 10.32 -13.10
CA SER A 361 18.56 10.87 -13.83
C SER A 361 17.22 10.25 -13.43
N THR A 362 17.21 8.96 -13.08
CA THR A 362 15.98 8.24 -12.70
C THR A 362 15.41 8.73 -11.37
N PHE A 363 16.28 9.22 -10.49
CA PHE A 363 15.88 9.80 -9.22
C PHE A 363 15.26 11.20 -9.40
N LEU A 364 15.81 12.02 -10.29
CA LEU A 364 15.21 13.31 -10.66
C LEU A 364 13.83 13.14 -11.29
N ASP A 365 13.68 12.17 -12.20
CA ASP A 365 12.39 11.85 -12.81
C ASP A 365 11.36 11.39 -11.75
N PHE A 366 11.77 10.56 -10.78
CA PHE A 366 10.93 10.19 -9.65
C PHE A 366 10.47 11.43 -8.87
N MET A 367 11.41 12.28 -8.45
CA MET A 367 11.13 13.45 -7.64
C MET A 367 10.15 14.40 -8.34
N GLY A 368 10.43 14.76 -9.60
CA GLY A 368 9.57 15.69 -10.33
C GLY A 368 8.16 15.15 -10.53
N ASN A 369 7.99 13.84 -10.78
CA ASN A 369 6.68 13.21 -10.86
C ASN A 369 5.92 13.24 -9.53
N VAL A 370 6.60 12.99 -8.40
CA VAL A 370 5.95 13.07 -7.09
C VAL A 370 5.54 14.51 -6.79
N CYS A 371 6.40 15.50 -7.05
CA CYS A 371 6.09 16.93 -6.89
C CYS A 371 4.83 17.33 -7.66
N LEU A 372 4.77 16.96 -8.94
CA LEU A 372 3.67 17.30 -9.83
C LEU A 372 2.32 16.76 -9.30
N ASN A 373 2.32 15.52 -8.82
CA ASN A 373 1.10 14.87 -8.33
C ASN A 373 0.69 15.32 -6.92
N ALA A 374 1.61 15.84 -6.12
CA ALA A 374 1.33 16.36 -4.78
C ALA A 374 0.67 17.75 -4.80
N GLY A 375 0.89 18.53 -5.86
CA GLY A 375 0.27 19.84 -6.08
C GLY A 375 1.07 21.02 -5.51
N LYS A 376 0.53 22.23 -5.70
CA LYS A 376 1.24 23.51 -5.55
C LYS A 376 1.94 23.72 -4.19
N SER A 377 1.23 23.51 -3.08
CA SER A 377 1.80 23.75 -1.74
C SER A 377 3.04 22.87 -1.45
N VAL A 378 3.08 21.69 -2.05
CA VAL A 378 4.19 20.75 -1.89
C VAL A 378 5.34 21.12 -2.83
N GLN A 379 5.03 21.55 -4.07
CA GLN A 379 6.03 22.14 -4.96
C GLN A 379 6.73 23.34 -4.29
N ASP A 380 5.98 24.25 -3.66
CA ASP A 380 6.52 25.42 -2.95
C ASP A 380 7.53 25.03 -1.86
N THR A 381 7.19 23.99 -1.10
CA THR A 381 8.03 23.50 0.00
C THR A 381 9.35 22.94 -0.52
N ILE A 382 9.30 22.15 -1.60
CA ILE A 382 10.52 21.63 -2.24
C ILE A 382 11.34 22.78 -2.81
N CYS A 383 10.74 23.75 -3.49
CA CYS A 383 11.46 24.90 -4.02
C CYS A 383 12.19 25.70 -2.94
N LYS A 384 11.51 26.01 -1.85
CA LYS A 384 12.09 26.71 -0.70
C LYS A 384 13.25 25.90 -0.10
N GLY A 385 13.09 24.57 -0.01
CA GLY A 385 14.15 23.67 0.42
C GLY A 385 15.36 23.67 -0.52
N LEU A 386 15.16 23.50 -1.83
CA LEU A 386 16.24 23.53 -2.83
C LEU A 386 17.05 24.83 -2.77
N MET A 387 16.39 25.97 -2.60
CA MET A 387 17.03 27.28 -2.48
C MET A 387 17.81 27.48 -1.18
N ALA A 388 17.42 26.80 -0.11
CA ALA A 388 18.14 26.83 1.16
C ALA A 388 19.45 26.02 1.10
N HIS A 389 19.64 25.21 0.05
CA HIS A 389 20.81 24.36 -0.15
C HIS A 389 21.66 24.83 -1.35
N ASP A 390 22.88 24.28 -1.44
CA ASP A 390 23.81 24.59 -2.51
C ASP A 390 23.35 24.00 -3.86
N MET A 391 23.04 24.89 -4.81
CA MET A 391 22.63 24.55 -6.18
C MET A 391 23.77 24.00 -7.04
N SER A 392 25.00 23.86 -6.51
CA SER A 392 26.12 23.17 -7.18
C SER A 392 25.82 21.71 -7.54
N THR A 393 24.77 21.12 -6.98
CA THR A 393 24.29 19.79 -7.38
C THR A 393 23.81 19.75 -8.83
N PHE A 394 23.30 20.87 -9.35
CA PHE A 394 22.75 20.98 -10.69
C PHE A 394 23.78 21.48 -11.71
N MET A 395 23.63 21.06 -12.96
CA MET A 395 24.42 21.61 -14.07
C MET A 395 23.93 23.04 -14.33
N GLN A 396 24.83 24.00 -14.52
CA GLN A 396 24.45 25.38 -14.83
C GLN A 396 24.86 25.74 -16.25
N THR A 397 24.06 26.58 -16.88
CA THR A 397 24.21 26.98 -18.27
C THR A 397 24.26 28.50 -18.41
N GLN A 398 24.94 28.97 -19.45
CA GLN A 398 25.03 30.39 -19.79
C GLN A 398 25.18 30.57 -21.29
N ILE A 399 24.58 31.62 -21.83
CA ILE A 399 24.82 32.03 -23.22
C ILE A 399 26.15 32.77 -23.30
N LYS A 400 27.08 32.28 -24.13
CA LYS A 400 28.32 32.97 -24.50
C LYS A 400 28.44 33.00 -26.02
N GLU A 401 28.59 34.19 -26.57
CA GLU A 401 28.77 34.40 -28.02
C GLU A 401 27.64 33.78 -28.87
N GLY A 402 26.39 33.81 -28.37
CA GLY A 402 25.23 33.25 -29.08
C GLY A 402 25.12 31.72 -29.01
N VAL A 403 25.98 31.06 -28.24
CA VAL A 403 25.95 29.60 -28.01
C VAL A 403 25.67 29.33 -26.53
N ILE A 404 25.00 28.22 -26.24
CA ILE A 404 24.74 27.79 -24.85
C ILE A 404 25.94 26.98 -24.35
N TRP A 405 26.47 27.36 -23.19
CA TRP A 405 27.60 26.70 -22.55
C TRP A 405 27.19 26.11 -21.22
N PHE A 406 27.68 24.91 -20.91
CA PHE A 406 27.81 24.48 -19.52
C PHE A 406 28.89 25.32 -18.85
N ILE A 407 28.57 25.85 -17.67
CA ILE A 407 29.50 26.62 -16.82
C ILE A 407 29.74 25.96 -15.46
N HIS A 408 28.89 25.01 -15.08
CA HIS A 408 29.05 24.16 -13.90
C HIS A 408 28.51 22.76 -14.22
N PRO A 409 29.15 21.68 -13.73
CA PRO A 409 30.38 21.66 -12.92
C PRO A 409 31.64 22.06 -13.68
N GLU A 410 32.67 22.52 -12.98
CA GLU A 410 33.92 23.07 -13.57
C GLU A 410 34.60 22.09 -14.54
N ASN A 411 34.44 20.78 -14.32
CA ASN A 411 34.98 19.75 -15.19
C ASN A 411 34.16 19.48 -16.47
N LEU A 412 33.09 20.25 -16.71
CA LEU A 412 32.16 20.11 -17.83
C LEU A 412 32.03 21.41 -18.64
N VAL A 413 32.90 22.40 -18.43
CA VAL A 413 32.76 23.70 -19.08
C VAL A 413 32.96 23.57 -20.60
N GLY A 414 31.92 23.94 -21.37
CA GLY A 414 31.97 23.85 -22.83
C GLY A 414 30.59 24.06 -23.49
N PRO A 415 30.55 24.22 -24.83
CA PRO A 415 29.29 24.31 -25.57
C PRO A 415 28.41 23.08 -25.36
N ILE A 416 27.12 23.28 -25.09
CA ILE A 416 26.18 22.15 -24.95
C ILE A 416 26.08 21.38 -26.27
N SER A 417 26.13 22.07 -27.41
CA SER A 417 26.05 21.46 -28.73
C SER A 417 27.24 20.59 -29.10
N SER A 418 28.40 20.73 -28.43
CA SER A 418 29.52 19.79 -28.60
C SER A 418 29.41 18.58 -27.66
N ILE A 419 28.85 18.77 -26.47
CA ILE A 419 28.76 17.73 -25.43
C ILE A 419 27.52 16.84 -25.60
N CYS A 420 26.38 17.41 -25.99
CA CYS A 420 25.11 16.72 -26.22
C CYS A 420 24.63 16.90 -27.67
N SER A 421 25.54 16.73 -28.63
CA SER A 421 25.23 16.72 -30.06
C SER A 421 24.56 15.41 -30.48
N LYS A 422 24.04 15.34 -31.71
CA LYS A 422 23.56 14.08 -32.29
C LYS A 422 24.64 13.00 -32.33
N GLU A 423 25.90 13.36 -32.59
CA GLU A 423 27.02 12.44 -32.64
C GLU A 423 27.58 12.09 -31.26
N THR A 424 27.62 13.05 -30.32
CA THR A 424 28.28 12.88 -29.02
C THR A 424 27.36 12.39 -27.90
N TYR A 425 26.03 12.43 -28.11
CA TYR A 425 25.03 12.02 -27.12
C TYR A 425 25.30 10.62 -26.56
N SER A 426 25.57 9.63 -27.42
CA SER A 426 25.80 8.25 -26.98
C SER A 426 27.05 8.13 -26.08
N SER A 427 28.10 8.86 -26.40
CA SER A 427 29.35 8.90 -25.62
C SER A 427 29.18 9.62 -24.28
N ASN A 428 28.30 10.63 -24.24
CA ASN A 428 28.02 11.44 -23.05
C ASN A 428 26.66 11.12 -22.42
N LYS A 429 26.11 9.92 -22.67
CA LYS A 429 24.71 9.58 -22.39
C LYS A 429 24.28 9.89 -20.95
N LYS A 430 25.03 9.42 -19.95
CA LYS A 430 24.70 9.62 -18.53
C LYS A 430 24.55 11.12 -18.19
N LEU A 431 25.41 11.94 -18.79
CA LEU A 431 25.45 13.37 -18.55
C LEU A 431 24.28 14.08 -19.22
N CYS A 432 24.05 13.79 -20.50
CA CYS A 432 22.92 14.36 -21.24
C CYS A 432 21.57 13.90 -20.67
N ASP A 433 21.45 12.62 -20.26
CA ASP A 433 20.25 12.08 -19.61
C ASP A 433 19.99 12.80 -18.27
N PHE A 434 21.03 13.09 -17.48
CA PHE A 434 20.90 13.86 -16.24
C PHE A 434 20.46 15.30 -16.51
N PHE A 435 21.06 15.98 -17.49
CA PHE A 435 20.69 17.34 -17.86
C PHE A 435 19.23 17.42 -18.35
N ILE A 436 18.80 16.46 -19.18
CA ILE A 436 17.42 16.32 -19.62
C ILE A 436 16.48 16.12 -18.43
N ALA A 437 16.82 15.22 -17.50
CA ALA A 437 16.01 14.97 -16.31
C ALA A 437 15.93 16.20 -15.39
N GLN A 438 17.00 16.98 -15.29
CA GLN A 438 17.02 18.25 -14.54
C GLN A 438 16.06 19.29 -15.13
N LEU A 439 16.07 19.49 -16.46
CA LEU A 439 15.14 20.40 -17.13
C LEU A 439 13.69 19.95 -16.94
N LYS A 440 13.42 18.65 -17.04
CA LYS A 440 12.09 18.07 -16.79
C LYS A 440 11.65 18.22 -15.35
N PHE A 441 12.54 17.98 -14.39
CA PHE A 441 12.29 18.16 -12.97
C PHE A 441 11.85 19.60 -12.67
N PHE A 442 12.59 20.60 -13.15
CA PHE A 442 12.19 22.00 -12.98
C PHE A 442 10.88 22.31 -13.69
N SER A 443 10.66 21.81 -14.91
CA SER A 443 9.37 21.95 -15.60
C SER A 443 8.21 21.43 -14.75
N GLN A 444 8.36 20.26 -14.12
CA GLN A 444 7.32 19.63 -13.29
C GLN A 444 7.07 20.36 -11.98
N ILE A 445 8.11 20.96 -11.40
CA ILE A 445 7.99 21.81 -10.20
C ILE A 445 7.23 23.11 -10.52
N PHE A 446 7.49 23.72 -11.69
CA PHE A 446 6.89 25.00 -12.08
C PHE A 446 5.51 24.86 -12.71
N LYS A 447 5.10 23.64 -13.06
CA LYS A 447 3.82 23.36 -13.70
C LYS A 447 2.66 23.75 -12.78
N GLY A 448 1.75 24.59 -13.30
CA GLY A 448 0.56 25.07 -12.57
C GLY A 448 0.72 26.45 -11.92
N VAL A 449 1.59 27.31 -12.46
CA VAL A 449 1.76 28.72 -12.04
C VAL A 449 2.24 28.80 -10.59
N ASN A 450 3.36 28.13 -10.33
CA ASN A 450 4.15 28.36 -9.13
C ASN A 450 5.11 29.54 -9.37
N THR A 451 4.55 30.76 -9.42
CA THR A 451 5.32 31.99 -9.70
C THR A 451 6.45 32.20 -8.69
N GLU A 452 6.21 31.89 -7.40
CA GLU A 452 7.26 31.92 -6.38
C GLU A 452 8.42 30.99 -6.73
N ALA A 453 8.14 29.75 -7.13
CA ALA A 453 9.18 28.80 -7.53
C ALA A 453 9.95 29.22 -8.78
N VAL A 454 9.25 29.76 -9.78
CA VAL A 454 9.85 30.24 -11.04
C VAL A 454 10.80 31.41 -10.76
N ASP A 455 10.38 32.38 -9.97
CA ASP A 455 11.20 33.54 -9.61
C ASP A 455 12.42 33.16 -8.77
N LEU A 456 12.29 32.12 -7.95
CA LEU A 456 13.37 31.66 -7.08
C LEU A 456 14.44 30.83 -7.82
N ILE A 457 14.04 29.86 -8.66
CA ILE A 457 14.97 28.84 -9.21
C ILE A 457 15.37 29.10 -10.68
N LYS A 458 14.80 30.13 -11.34
CA LYS A 458 14.94 30.42 -12.78
C LYS A 458 16.22 29.89 -13.42
N PHE A 459 16.08 28.75 -14.10
CA PHE A 459 17.15 27.95 -14.67
C PHE A 459 17.28 28.27 -16.15
N GLY A 460 18.25 29.12 -16.51
CA GLY A 460 18.43 29.59 -17.88
C GLY A 460 17.41 30.65 -18.31
N THR A 461 17.60 31.21 -19.50
CA THR A 461 16.79 32.33 -20.03
C THR A 461 15.83 31.90 -21.15
N PHE A 462 14.84 32.71 -21.50
CA PHE A 462 14.00 32.45 -22.67
C PHE A 462 14.82 32.48 -23.97
N ASP A 463 15.82 33.36 -24.07
CA ASP A 463 16.75 33.41 -25.20
C ASP A 463 17.52 32.10 -25.36
N GLU A 464 17.92 31.47 -24.24
CA GLU A 464 18.60 30.19 -24.24
C GLU A 464 17.75 29.08 -24.85
N VAL A 465 16.45 29.08 -24.56
CA VAL A 465 15.49 28.15 -25.17
C VAL A 465 15.42 28.37 -26.68
N LEU A 466 15.30 29.62 -27.14
CA LEU A 466 15.24 29.95 -28.57
C LEU A 466 16.51 29.50 -29.30
N ILE A 467 17.69 29.76 -28.71
CA ILE A 467 18.98 29.31 -29.24
C ILE A 467 19.02 27.77 -29.33
N SER A 468 18.57 27.06 -28.28
CA SER A 468 18.57 25.60 -28.26
C SER A 468 17.70 24.98 -29.36
N ILE A 469 16.55 25.58 -29.65
CA ILE A 469 15.63 25.12 -30.69
C ILE A 469 16.25 25.32 -32.07
N GLY A 470 16.87 26.48 -32.28
CA GLY A 470 17.53 26.87 -33.53
C GLY A 470 18.85 26.15 -33.82
N ASP A 471 19.50 25.55 -32.81
CA ASP A 471 20.80 24.87 -32.94
C ASP A 471 20.66 23.54 -33.72
N PRO A 472 21.18 23.40 -34.95
CA PRO A 472 20.99 22.21 -35.76
C PRO A 472 21.70 20.96 -35.22
N ASP A 473 22.74 21.13 -34.41
CA ASP A 473 23.65 20.07 -33.97
C ASP A 473 23.22 19.46 -32.63
N LEU A 474 22.49 20.24 -31.82
CA LEU A 474 21.97 19.81 -30.53
C LEU A 474 21.00 18.61 -30.66
N HIS A 475 21.14 17.64 -29.76
CA HIS A 475 20.32 16.43 -29.77
C HIS A 475 18.81 16.72 -29.55
N PRO A 476 17.89 16.11 -30.33
CA PRO A 476 16.45 16.40 -30.25
C PRO A 476 15.82 16.25 -28.86
N LEU A 477 16.27 15.28 -28.05
CA LEU A 477 15.76 15.08 -26.69
C LEU A 477 16.11 16.25 -25.76
N VAL A 478 17.28 16.88 -25.94
CA VAL A 478 17.67 18.06 -25.16
C VAL A 478 16.80 19.25 -25.57
N LYS A 479 16.56 19.43 -26.87
CA LYS A 479 15.63 20.45 -27.38
C LYS A 479 14.23 20.29 -26.82
N SER A 480 13.71 19.05 -26.82
CA SER A 480 12.40 18.74 -26.24
C SER A 480 12.33 19.13 -24.77
N ALA A 481 13.38 18.84 -23.99
CA ALA A 481 13.42 19.18 -22.57
C ALA A 481 13.46 20.70 -22.34
N TYR A 482 14.17 21.47 -23.17
CA TYR A 482 14.13 22.94 -23.12
C TYR A 482 12.75 23.50 -23.45
N ILE A 483 12.05 22.92 -24.44
CA ILE A 483 10.68 23.32 -24.79
C ILE A 483 9.73 23.05 -23.62
N ASP A 484 9.80 21.85 -23.02
CA ASP A 484 8.97 21.47 -21.87
C ASP A 484 9.25 22.39 -20.67
N TYR A 485 10.52 22.72 -20.42
CA TYR A 485 10.93 23.68 -19.41
C TYR A 485 10.34 25.07 -19.67
N ALA A 486 10.45 25.56 -20.90
CA ALA A 486 9.97 26.89 -21.28
C ALA A 486 8.45 27.00 -21.19
N ALA A 487 7.74 25.95 -21.58
CA ALA A 487 6.29 25.88 -21.50
C ALA A 487 5.80 26.07 -20.05
N SER A 488 6.43 25.40 -19.09
CA SER A 488 6.07 25.50 -17.68
C SER A 488 6.54 26.80 -17.01
N THR A 489 7.67 27.36 -17.45
CA THR A 489 8.32 28.51 -16.78
C THR A 489 7.88 29.87 -17.36
N TYR A 490 7.73 29.98 -18.68
CA TYR A 490 7.51 31.26 -19.37
C TYR A 490 6.13 31.39 -20.02
N ILE A 491 5.51 30.27 -20.40
CA ILE A 491 4.27 30.27 -21.20
C ILE A 491 3.03 30.00 -20.32
N SER A 492 3.16 29.17 -19.29
CA SER A 492 2.04 28.75 -18.44
C SER A 492 1.28 29.92 -17.78
N ASP A 493 2.02 30.90 -17.24
CA ASP A 493 1.49 32.16 -16.72
C ASP A 493 0.76 32.97 -17.78
N TRP A 494 1.33 33.04 -18.99
CA TRP A 494 0.79 33.81 -20.10
C TRP A 494 -0.52 33.23 -20.64
N VAL A 495 -0.68 31.90 -20.61
CA VAL A 495 -1.88 31.19 -21.06
C VAL A 495 -3.00 31.22 -20.00
N GLN A 496 -2.67 31.18 -18.70
CA GLN A 496 -3.70 31.28 -17.65
C GLN A 496 -4.17 32.72 -17.41
N SER A 497 -3.28 33.71 -17.54
CA SER A 497 -3.63 35.14 -17.43
C SER A 497 -4.45 35.64 -18.63
N ASN A 498 -4.24 35.07 -19.82
CA ASN A 498 -5.09 35.31 -20.98
C ASN A 498 -6.18 34.24 -21.04
N GLY A 499 -7.27 34.45 -20.30
CA GLY A 499 -8.44 33.57 -20.29
C GLY A 499 -8.91 33.17 -21.70
N ILE A 500 -9.53 31.99 -21.81
CA ILE A 500 -10.11 31.53 -23.07
C ILE A 500 -11.21 32.51 -23.48
N TYR A 501 -11.01 33.21 -24.59
CA TYR A 501 -12.02 34.07 -25.20
C TYR A 501 -13.10 33.20 -25.85
N PHE A 502 -14.20 32.94 -25.14
CA PHE A 502 -15.46 32.60 -25.78
C PHE A 502 -16.23 33.90 -26.01
N TYR A 503 -16.57 34.20 -27.27
CA TYR A 503 -17.40 35.36 -27.63
C TYR A 503 -16.89 36.73 -27.12
N ASN A 504 -15.57 37.00 -27.20
CA ASN A 504 -14.97 38.27 -26.74
C ASN A 504 -15.21 38.61 -25.26
N ILE A 505 -15.52 37.63 -24.41
CA ILE A 505 -15.60 37.81 -22.96
C ILE A 505 -14.43 37.06 -22.33
N SER A 506 -13.59 37.75 -21.56
CA SER A 506 -12.50 37.11 -20.82
C SER A 506 -13.09 36.31 -19.66
N HIS A 507 -12.95 34.99 -19.70
CA HIS A 507 -13.22 34.14 -18.56
C HIS A 507 -11.92 33.88 -17.81
N THR A 508 -11.73 34.52 -16.66
CA THR A 508 -10.71 34.15 -15.67
C THR A 508 -11.26 33.02 -14.81
N PHE A 509 -10.54 31.90 -14.71
CA PHE A 509 -10.88 30.79 -13.82
C PHE A 509 -10.43 31.04 -12.38
#